data_AF-A0A8T3P968-F1
#
_entry.id   AF-A0A8T3P968-F1
#
_cell.length_a   1.000
_cell.length_b   1.000
_cell.length_c   1.000
_cell.angle_alpha   90.00
_cell.angle_beta   90.00
_cell.angle_gamma   90.00
#
_symmetry.space_group_name_H-M   'P 1'
#
loop_
_entity.id
_entity.type
_entity.pdbx_description
1 polymer ?
#
loop_
_entity_poly.entity_id
_entity_poly.type
_entity_poly.pdbx_seq_one_letter_code
_entity_poly.pdbx_strand_id
1 'polypeptide(L)'
;MRPTLPTVAAAGCALSQLAPVTEPGMIARGTRFRRVLVVVTLGAALIGLALPAAAAQRAQLQLRLPAAVAVGQPITATMTILGAAGIAGYESQLLFDRSRLRVTSLVESGGLRRTWGRDATRLGPVETPSGITFGAYSCPVDCIDRSGARRTAGASGTLELVTIQLVAVTPGPVEIRLGTTRFVDTAGRPVTVAVPRTDRVTVKVGRSGRTGTAPTARWALGTGASRSVPGTLDVTRDGAVTAMDTATVVLGWLQSRESGDPCRLGRDVAADVNRDGCIDIGDVQAVAGAYGLSSSTRAALVPAGSSLSGEAITGAAKTERSGTAPMNTAVASSMTFVVDATDDADDANYGDGLCATAAGACTLRAAIVEANWHAGPDRIEFAIPGTGVKAIKLSSALPIIHDETGPVTIDGYSQPGASPNTDQLVSNAQIRIEIVGPGEASEFSAFRIVSPGNTIRGLALYKLWRKIWISGGAATSNVLEGNFVGTDAAGTYLTSRRIDSAYGAIELDDGASGNRVGGTALADRNVISGNPGEGIHLRSKNNNNRFVNNIIGLDPQGTKRLQNWIHGIDFNFGSSYNVLGGVEPGERNVVSGNIRSGVEVSHG
;
A
#
# COMPACT_ATOMS: atom_id res chain seq x y z
N MET A 1 16.86 -5.34 63.65
CA MET A 1 16.42 -6.38 64.61
C MET A 1 15.81 -7.55 63.83
N ARG A 2 16.16 -8.80 64.16
CA ARG A 2 15.32 -10.00 63.89
C ARG A 2 14.40 -10.22 65.10
N PRO A 3 13.25 -10.92 64.98
CA PRO A 3 13.14 -12.41 65.06
C PRO A 3 12.35 -13.01 63.84
N THR A 4 12.61 -14.20 63.26
CA THR A 4 12.43 -15.62 63.70
C THR A 4 10.99 -16.01 64.09
N LEU A 5 10.23 -16.77 63.27
CA LEU A 5 10.11 -18.27 63.19
C LEU A 5 9.36 -18.89 64.39
N PRO A 6 8.73 -20.11 64.34
CA PRO A 6 9.02 -21.25 63.45
C PRO A 6 7.86 -22.21 62.97
N THR A 7 8.17 -23.13 62.03
CA THR A 7 7.74 -24.57 61.84
C THR A 7 6.26 -25.02 61.95
N VAL A 8 5.79 -26.19 61.45
CA VAL A 8 6.34 -27.54 61.12
C VAL A 8 5.51 -28.10 59.91
N ALA A 9 5.69 -29.29 59.26
CA ALA A 9 6.48 -30.50 59.53
C ALA A 9 7.13 -31.16 58.27
N ALA A 10 6.66 -32.33 57.82
CA ALA A 10 7.38 -33.34 57.01
C ALA A 10 6.39 -34.19 56.15
N ALA A 11 6.76 -35.14 55.28
CA ALA A 11 8.05 -35.80 54.96
C ALA A 11 8.18 -36.05 53.43
N GLY A 12 9.08 -36.87 52.84
CA GLY A 12 10.10 -37.82 53.32
C GLY A 12 11.05 -38.24 52.16
N CYS A 13 12.17 -38.90 52.45
CA CYS A 13 13.35 -38.95 51.57
C CYS A 13 13.91 -40.39 51.39
N ALA A 14 14.61 -40.65 50.27
CA ALA A 14 15.51 -41.80 50.12
C ALA A 14 16.75 -41.47 49.26
N LEU A 15 17.86 -41.25 49.97
CA LEU A 15 19.27 -41.28 49.54
C LEU A 15 19.71 -42.74 49.19
N SER A 16 20.86 -43.11 48.60
CA SER A 16 22.01 -42.41 47.96
C SER A 16 23.08 -43.44 47.52
N GLN A 17 24.02 -43.04 46.62
CA GLN A 17 25.45 -43.47 46.60
C GLN A 17 25.76 -44.97 46.28
N LEU A 18 26.93 -45.42 45.77
CA LEU A 18 28.29 -44.88 45.51
C LEU A 18 28.88 -45.53 44.22
N ALA A 19 30.05 -45.04 43.73
CA ALA A 19 30.87 -45.62 42.65
C ALA A 19 32.22 -46.14 43.24
N PRO A 20 33.34 -46.38 42.50
CA PRO A 20 33.61 -46.79 41.09
C PRO A 20 34.66 -47.97 40.97
N VAL A 21 35.29 -48.17 39.78
CA VAL A 21 36.73 -48.54 39.52
C VAL A 21 37.08 -49.85 38.74
N THR A 22 38.07 -49.70 37.82
CA THR A 22 39.00 -50.67 37.14
C THR A 22 38.61 -51.59 35.97
N GLU A 23 39.06 -51.20 34.77
CA GLU A 23 39.81 -51.99 33.75
C GLU A 23 41.24 -52.38 34.27
N PRO A 24 42.14 -53.20 33.63
CA PRO A 24 42.51 -53.16 32.18
C PRO A 24 43.16 -54.40 31.47
N GLY A 25 43.46 -54.24 30.15
CA GLY A 25 44.61 -54.86 29.42
C GLY A 25 44.32 -56.02 28.43
N MET A 26 45.16 -56.35 27.42
CA MET A 26 46.33 -55.66 26.82
C MET A 26 46.76 -56.29 25.46
N ILE A 27 46.92 -55.47 24.40
CA ILE A 27 48.10 -55.28 23.51
C ILE A 27 48.82 -56.47 22.77
N ALA A 28 48.51 -56.60 21.47
CA ALA A 28 49.36 -56.39 20.25
C ALA A 28 50.45 -57.35 19.65
N ARG A 29 50.56 -57.22 18.30
CA ARG A 29 51.70 -57.35 17.34
C ARG A 29 52.09 -58.72 16.73
N GLY A 30 52.29 -58.71 15.39
CA GLY A 30 52.98 -59.76 14.61
C GLY A 30 52.86 -59.62 13.08
N THR A 31 53.81 -58.94 12.42
CA THR A 31 53.87 -58.76 10.95
C THR A 31 54.47 -59.97 10.21
N ARG A 32 54.09 -60.20 8.94
CA ARG A 32 54.98 -60.76 7.90
C ARG A 32 54.46 -60.50 6.47
N PHE A 33 55.36 -60.03 5.60
CA PHE A 33 55.12 -59.87 4.16
C PHE A 33 55.15 -61.22 3.42
N ARG A 34 54.26 -61.42 2.45
CA ARG A 34 54.54 -62.21 1.24
C ARG A 34 53.85 -61.56 0.03
N ARG A 35 54.63 -61.20 -0.99
CA ARG A 35 54.11 -60.88 -2.32
C ARG A 35 53.66 -62.19 -2.98
N VAL A 36 52.41 -62.26 -3.41
CA VAL A 36 51.93 -63.31 -4.32
C VAL A 36 51.17 -62.61 -5.44
N LEU A 37 51.76 -62.62 -6.64
CA LEU A 37 51.14 -62.12 -7.86
C LEU A 37 50.27 -63.25 -8.42
N VAL A 38 48.96 -63.25 -8.12
CA VAL A 38 48.00 -64.13 -8.80
C VAL A 38 47.23 -63.31 -9.83
N VAL A 39 47.49 -63.60 -11.10
CA VAL A 39 46.70 -63.08 -12.21
C VAL A 39 45.35 -63.82 -12.20
N VAL A 40 44.31 -63.19 -11.66
CA VAL A 40 42.94 -63.69 -11.77
C VAL A 40 42.29 -63.04 -12.98
N THR A 41 42.06 -63.83 -14.03
CA THR A 41 41.22 -63.46 -15.15
C THR A 41 39.75 -63.38 -14.70
N LEU A 42 39.28 -62.19 -14.34
CA LEU A 42 37.84 -61.94 -14.19
C LEU A 42 37.20 -61.77 -15.57
N GLY A 43 36.30 -62.68 -15.91
CA GLY A 43 35.32 -62.44 -16.97
C GLY A 43 34.37 -61.32 -16.55
N ALA A 44 34.15 -60.34 -17.45
CA ALA A 44 33.29 -59.20 -17.20
C ALA A 44 31.81 -59.59 -17.22
N ALA A 45 31.29 -60.05 -16.07
CA ALA A 45 29.85 -60.09 -15.83
C ALA A 45 29.35 -58.65 -15.64
N LEU A 46 28.80 -58.06 -16.71
CA LEU A 46 28.09 -56.79 -16.69
C LEU A 46 26.77 -56.93 -15.91
N ILE A 47 26.87 -56.95 -14.57
CA ILE A 47 25.73 -56.64 -13.71
C ILE A 47 25.51 -55.14 -13.83
N GLY A 48 24.62 -54.77 -14.76
CA GLY A 48 24.11 -53.43 -14.89
C GLY A 48 23.32 -53.05 -13.64
N LEU A 49 24.02 -52.58 -12.61
CA LEU A 49 23.44 -51.77 -11.54
C LEU A 49 23.01 -50.43 -12.16
N ALA A 50 21.89 -50.48 -12.86
CA ALA A 50 21.05 -49.33 -13.08
C ALA A 50 20.53 -48.89 -11.70
N LEU A 51 21.37 -48.13 -10.98
CA LEU A 51 20.89 -47.17 -10.02
C LEU A 51 19.74 -46.44 -10.71
N PRO A 52 18.50 -46.45 -10.17
CA PRO A 52 17.50 -45.56 -10.69
C PRO A 52 18.07 -44.16 -10.52
N ALA A 53 18.42 -43.53 -11.64
CA ALA A 53 18.65 -42.10 -11.66
C ALA A 53 17.34 -41.50 -11.18
N ALA A 54 17.28 -41.14 -9.90
CA ALA A 54 16.13 -40.48 -9.31
C ALA A 54 15.97 -39.19 -10.11
N ALA A 55 15.03 -39.22 -11.06
CA ALA A 55 14.75 -38.08 -11.92
C ALA A 55 14.39 -36.94 -10.99
N ALA A 56 15.32 -36.01 -10.80
CA ALA A 56 15.16 -34.90 -9.88
C ALA A 56 13.86 -34.19 -10.27
N GLN A 57 12.84 -34.36 -9.43
CA GLN A 57 11.47 -34.04 -9.81
C GLN A 57 11.39 -32.53 -9.98
N ARG A 58 11.35 -32.09 -11.24
CA ARG A 58 11.43 -30.67 -11.59
C ARG A 58 10.28 -29.95 -10.89
N ALA A 59 10.60 -28.82 -10.26
CA ALA A 59 9.61 -27.97 -9.61
C ALA A 59 8.44 -27.72 -10.57
N GLN A 60 7.21 -27.97 -10.15
CA GLN A 60 6.03 -27.87 -11.00
C GLN A 60 4.96 -27.00 -10.35
N LEU A 61 4.45 -26.01 -11.09
CA LEU A 61 3.33 -25.19 -10.67
C LEU A 61 2.00 -25.92 -10.95
N GLN A 62 1.07 -25.85 -10.02
CA GLN A 62 -0.30 -26.32 -10.14
C GLN A 62 -1.28 -25.19 -9.84
N LEU A 63 -2.29 -25.03 -10.70
CA LEU A 63 -3.47 -24.20 -10.43
C LEU A 63 -4.66 -25.13 -10.19
N ARG A 64 -5.29 -25.03 -9.01
CA ARG A 64 -6.48 -25.82 -8.64
C ARG A 64 -7.70 -24.91 -8.59
N LEU A 65 -8.77 -25.34 -9.26
CA LEU A 65 -10.04 -24.64 -9.42
C LEU A 65 -11.19 -25.67 -9.30
N PRO A 66 -12.39 -25.29 -8.82
CA PRO A 66 -13.56 -26.16 -8.83
C PRO A 66 -14.07 -26.40 -10.26
N ALA A 67 -14.62 -27.58 -10.54
CA ALA A 67 -15.21 -27.88 -11.84
C ALA A 67 -16.54 -27.14 -12.10
N ALA A 68 -17.27 -26.81 -11.02
CA ALA A 68 -18.54 -26.09 -11.08
C ALA A 68 -18.82 -25.34 -9.76
N VAL A 69 -19.57 -24.24 -9.85
CA VAL A 69 -20.13 -23.47 -8.72
C VAL A 69 -21.55 -23.00 -9.04
N ALA A 70 -22.33 -22.66 -8.00
CA ALA A 70 -23.58 -21.93 -8.20
C ALA A 70 -23.30 -20.44 -8.52
N VAL A 71 -24.29 -19.75 -9.09
CA VAL A 71 -24.21 -18.29 -9.31
C VAL A 71 -24.07 -17.59 -7.94
N GLY A 72 -23.15 -16.64 -7.81
CA GLY A 72 -22.86 -15.95 -6.55
C GLY A 72 -22.02 -16.74 -5.54
N GLN A 73 -21.75 -18.04 -5.75
CA GLN A 73 -20.77 -18.77 -4.93
C GLN A 73 -19.34 -18.42 -5.36
N PRO A 74 -18.38 -18.32 -4.42
CA PRO A 74 -16.99 -18.04 -4.75
C PRO A 74 -16.33 -19.22 -5.46
N ILE A 75 -15.58 -18.90 -6.52
CA ILE A 75 -14.63 -19.79 -7.18
C ILE A 75 -13.28 -19.60 -6.49
N THR A 76 -12.87 -20.61 -5.71
CA THR A 76 -11.57 -20.64 -5.05
C THR A 76 -10.50 -21.16 -6.02
N ALA A 77 -9.51 -20.33 -6.33
CA ALA A 77 -8.37 -20.67 -7.17
C ALA A 77 -7.10 -20.74 -6.30
N THR A 78 -6.50 -21.92 -6.13
CA THR A 78 -5.30 -22.12 -5.30
C THR A 78 -4.10 -22.45 -6.17
N MET A 79 -2.97 -21.76 -5.94
CA MET A 79 -1.71 -22.00 -6.63
C MET A 79 -0.69 -22.65 -5.70
N THR A 80 -0.02 -23.71 -6.19
CA THR A 80 0.95 -24.48 -5.41
C THR A 80 2.13 -24.91 -6.28
N ILE A 81 3.36 -24.80 -5.78
CA ILE A 81 4.54 -25.43 -6.38
C ILE A 81 4.79 -26.76 -5.68
N LEU A 82 4.95 -27.84 -6.44
CA LEU A 82 5.50 -29.11 -5.97
C LEU A 82 6.99 -29.17 -6.29
N GLY A 83 7.83 -29.59 -5.35
CA GLY A 83 9.27 -29.78 -5.59
C GLY A 83 10.05 -28.48 -5.83
N ALA A 84 9.62 -27.38 -5.23
CA ALA A 84 10.33 -26.11 -5.25
C ALA A 84 11.77 -26.26 -4.73
N ALA A 85 12.69 -25.45 -5.26
CA ALA A 85 14.07 -25.37 -4.79
C ALA A 85 14.55 -23.92 -4.84
N GLY A 86 14.79 -23.31 -3.69
CA GLY A 86 15.39 -21.98 -3.58
C GLY A 86 14.49 -20.79 -3.96
N ILE A 87 13.16 -20.94 -3.97
CA ILE A 87 12.22 -19.87 -4.33
C ILE A 87 12.21 -18.77 -3.25
N ALA A 88 12.39 -17.51 -3.65
CA ALA A 88 12.35 -16.35 -2.77
C ALA A 88 11.34 -15.29 -3.20
N GLY A 89 11.00 -15.23 -4.48
CA GLY A 89 9.91 -14.41 -4.97
C GLY A 89 9.19 -15.09 -6.14
N TYR A 90 7.96 -14.65 -6.39
CA TYR A 90 7.20 -15.02 -7.59
C TYR A 90 6.31 -13.88 -8.06
N GLU A 91 6.00 -13.89 -9.36
CA GLU A 91 4.96 -13.08 -9.98
C GLU A 91 4.14 -13.98 -10.92
N SER A 92 2.84 -13.75 -10.99
CA SER A 92 1.94 -14.44 -11.93
C SER A 92 0.77 -13.57 -12.36
N GLN A 93 0.30 -13.81 -13.58
CA GLN A 93 -0.99 -13.36 -14.07
C GLN A 93 -2.06 -14.46 -13.90
N LEU A 94 -3.28 -14.08 -13.53
CA LEU A 94 -4.47 -14.92 -13.66
C LEU A 94 -5.44 -14.22 -14.61
N LEU A 95 -5.61 -14.80 -15.79
CA LEU A 95 -6.36 -14.24 -16.91
C LEU A 95 -7.80 -14.75 -16.92
N PHE A 96 -8.76 -13.84 -17.02
CA PHE A 96 -10.19 -14.14 -17.06
C PHE A 96 -11.00 -12.95 -17.63
N ASP A 97 -12.23 -13.22 -18.08
CA ASP A 97 -13.15 -12.19 -18.53
C ASP A 97 -13.70 -11.36 -17.35
N ARG A 98 -13.25 -10.11 -17.22
CA ARG A 98 -13.67 -9.19 -16.14
C ARG A 98 -15.11 -8.66 -16.28
N SER A 99 -15.79 -8.89 -17.40
CA SER A 99 -17.25 -8.68 -17.49
C SER A 99 -18.04 -9.84 -16.84
N ARG A 100 -17.36 -10.96 -16.53
CA ARG A 100 -17.96 -12.21 -16.05
C ARG A 100 -17.52 -12.57 -14.63
N LEU A 101 -16.31 -12.19 -14.24
CA LEU A 101 -15.71 -12.48 -12.94
C LEU A 101 -15.17 -11.21 -12.27
N ARG A 102 -15.33 -11.13 -10.94
CA ARG A 102 -14.71 -10.13 -10.07
C ARG A 102 -13.86 -10.82 -9.01
N VAL A 103 -12.75 -10.22 -8.61
CA VAL A 103 -11.97 -10.68 -7.45
C VAL A 103 -12.68 -10.21 -6.19
N THR A 104 -12.88 -11.11 -5.22
CA THR A 104 -13.47 -10.76 -3.90
C THR A 104 -12.44 -10.81 -2.80
N SER A 105 -11.44 -11.69 -2.90
CA SER A 105 -10.27 -11.68 -2.02
C SER A 105 -9.06 -12.31 -2.68
N LEU A 106 -7.87 -11.87 -2.26
CA LEU A 106 -6.61 -12.57 -2.50
C LEU A 106 -6.02 -12.87 -1.13
N VAL A 107 -6.04 -14.14 -0.75
CA VAL A 107 -5.61 -14.62 0.57
C VAL A 107 -4.39 -15.52 0.39
N GLU A 108 -3.26 -15.08 0.91
CA GLU A 108 -2.19 -16.01 1.22
C GLU A 108 -2.55 -16.72 2.52
N SER A 109 -2.73 -18.03 2.43
CA SER A 109 -3.21 -18.87 3.52
C SER A 109 -2.17 -18.96 4.66
N GLY A 110 -2.42 -18.24 5.76
CA GLY A 110 -1.86 -18.55 7.08
C GLY A 110 -0.34 -18.45 7.28
N GLY A 111 0.43 -18.10 6.25
CA GLY A 111 1.83 -17.69 6.36
C GLY A 111 2.76 -18.34 5.34
N LEU A 112 3.23 -17.53 4.39
CA LEU A 112 4.50 -17.76 3.70
C LEU A 112 5.63 -18.02 4.73
N ARG A 113 5.64 -17.31 5.87
CA ARG A 113 6.55 -17.60 7.00
C ARG A 113 6.49 -19.06 7.52
N ARG A 114 5.37 -19.76 7.39
CA ARG A 114 5.21 -21.18 7.77
C ARG A 114 5.57 -22.14 6.64
N THR A 115 5.16 -21.86 5.40
CA THR A 115 5.37 -22.75 4.24
C THR A 115 6.74 -22.57 3.57
N TRP A 116 7.28 -21.35 3.58
CA TRP A 116 8.57 -20.98 2.99
C TRP A 116 9.71 -20.90 4.01
N GLY A 117 9.38 -20.89 5.31
CA GLY A 117 10.36 -20.71 6.40
C GLY A 117 11.01 -19.31 6.45
N ARG A 118 10.43 -18.34 5.72
CA ARG A 118 10.92 -16.97 5.54
C ARG A 118 9.77 -15.98 5.54
N ASP A 119 10.01 -14.80 6.08
CA ASP A 119 9.03 -13.74 6.02
C ASP A 119 8.93 -13.17 4.59
N ALA A 120 7.70 -12.87 4.16
CA ALA A 120 7.42 -12.52 2.78
C ALA A 120 6.19 -11.62 2.66
N THR A 121 6.22 -10.73 1.68
CA THR A 121 5.26 -9.64 1.47
C THR A 121 4.63 -9.73 0.09
N ARG A 122 3.34 -9.39 -0.01
CA ARG A 122 2.54 -9.43 -1.24
C ARG A 122 2.89 -8.36 -2.25
N LEU A 123 2.65 -8.71 -3.52
CA LEU A 123 2.55 -7.79 -4.65
C LEU A 123 1.14 -7.91 -5.25
N GLY A 124 0.45 -6.78 -5.39
CA GLY A 124 -0.91 -6.73 -5.93
C GLY A 124 -1.98 -7.35 -5.01
N PRO A 125 -3.14 -7.79 -5.56
CA PRO A 125 -3.41 -7.93 -6.99
C PRO A 125 -3.62 -6.59 -7.71
N VAL A 126 -2.91 -6.37 -8.81
CA VAL A 126 -3.17 -5.28 -9.75
C VAL A 126 -4.22 -5.74 -10.76
N GLU A 127 -5.31 -4.99 -10.87
CA GLU A 127 -6.41 -5.31 -11.78
C GLU A 127 -6.13 -4.80 -13.21
N THR A 128 -5.87 -5.73 -14.13
CA THR A 128 -5.61 -5.42 -15.54
C THR A 128 -6.89 -5.54 -16.39
N PRO A 129 -6.91 -5.11 -17.66
CA PRO A 129 -8.01 -5.41 -18.57
C PRO A 129 -8.19 -6.91 -18.90
N SER A 130 -7.18 -7.75 -18.67
CA SER A 130 -7.19 -9.18 -19.02
C SER A 130 -7.39 -10.12 -17.81
N GLY A 131 -7.58 -9.59 -16.59
CA GLY A 131 -7.60 -10.35 -15.34
C GLY A 131 -6.78 -9.62 -14.27
N ILE A 132 -5.98 -10.34 -13.48
CA ILE A 132 -5.11 -9.76 -12.45
C ILE A 132 -3.64 -10.16 -12.59
N THR A 133 -2.75 -9.34 -12.06
CA THR A 133 -1.33 -9.68 -11.82
C THR A 133 -1.03 -9.57 -10.33
N PHE A 134 -0.29 -10.52 -9.77
CA PHE A 134 0.04 -10.61 -8.34
C PHE A 134 1.37 -11.33 -8.15
N GLY A 135 1.89 -11.31 -6.94
CA GLY A 135 3.12 -11.99 -6.58
C GLY A 135 3.43 -11.90 -5.10
N ALA A 136 4.62 -12.33 -4.72
CA ALA A 136 5.21 -12.06 -3.41
C ALA A 136 6.74 -12.08 -3.48
N TYR A 137 7.40 -11.37 -2.58
CA TYR A 137 8.85 -11.39 -2.38
C TYR A 137 9.17 -11.71 -0.92
N SER A 138 10.38 -12.22 -0.63
CA SER A 138 10.79 -12.61 0.72
C SER A 138 12.05 -11.90 1.21
N CYS A 139 12.02 -11.52 2.47
CA CYS A 139 13.11 -10.83 3.16
C CYS A 139 14.03 -11.85 3.86
N PRO A 140 15.32 -11.53 4.06
CA PRO A 140 16.25 -12.43 4.73
C PRO A 140 16.07 -12.41 6.25
N VAL A 141 15.50 -11.33 6.79
CA VAL A 141 14.99 -11.19 8.16
C VAL A 141 13.48 -10.92 8.07
N ASP A 142 12.80 -10.60 9.18
CA ASP A 142 11.43 -10.08 9.13
C ASP A 142 11.33 -8.86 8.19
N CYS A 143 10.32 -8.79 7.32
CA CYS A 143 10.19 -7.72 6.34
C CYS A 143 9.83 -6.37 6.96
N ILE A 144 9.24 -6.36 8.17
CA ILE A 144 8.69 -5.19 8.84
C ILE A 144 9.63 -4.76 9.98
N ASP A 145 9.86 -5.64 10.95
CA ASP A 145 10.60 -5.30 12.17
C ASP A 145 12.12 -5.57 12.08
N ARG A 146 12.57 -6.16 10.95
CA ARG A 146 13.97 -6.51 10.63
C ARG A 146 14.65 -7.43 11.65
N SER A 147 13.87 -8.10 12.51
CA SER A 147 14.38 -8.97 13.56
C SER A 147 14.63 -10.41 13.10
N GLY A 148 15.31 -11.18 13.95
CA GLY A 148 15.52 -12.61 13.78
C GLY A 148 16.78 -13.00 13.00
N ALA A 149 16.99 -14.31 12.87
CA ALA A 149 18.17 -14.88 12.22
C ALA A 149 18.09 -14.79 10.69
N ARG A 150 19.13 -14.24 10.05
CA ARG A 150 19.20 -14.06 8.60
C ARG A 150 19.08 -15.40 7.84
N ARG A 151 18.12 -15.50 6.93
CA ARG A 151 17.88 -16.61 6.01
C ARG A 151 18.49 -16.29 4.65
N THR A 152 19.46 -17.09 4.22
CA THR A 152 20.21 -16.90 2.95
C THR A 152 19.74 -17.81 1.81
N ALA A 153 19.09 -18.93 2.13
CA ALA A 153 18.49 -19.86 1.17
C ALA A 153 17.02 -19.53 0.91
N GLY A 154 16.50 -19.86 -0.28
CA GLY A 154 15.08 -19.76 -0.60
C GLY A 154 14.26 -20.98 -0.18
N ALA A 155 12.94 -20.82 -0.23
CA ALA A 155 11.94 -21.84 0.08
C ALA A 155 12.05 -23.06 -0.85
N SER A 156 11.84 -24.24 -0.30
CA SER A 156 11.96 -25.51 -1.02
C SER A 156 10.90 -26.52 -0.56
N GLY A 157 10.58 -27.52 -1.38
CA GLY A 157 9.54 -28.51 -1.10
C GLY A 157 8.18 -28.15 -1.72
N THR A 158 7.08 -28.37 -1.01
CA THR A 158 5.73 -28.02 -1.47
C THR A 158 5.35 -26.65 -0.92
N LEU A 159 5.13 -25.68 -1.80
CA LEU A 159 4.84 -24.28 -1.44
C LEU A 159 3.46 -23.90 -1.95
N GLU A 160 2.50 -23.63 -1.05
CA GLU A 160 1.32 -22.86 -1.42
C GLU A 160 1.75 -21.40 -1.65
N LEU A 161 1.27 -20.80 -2.74
CA LEU A 161 1.62 -19.46 -3.17
C LEU A 161 0.53 -18.46 -2.79
N VAL A 162 -0.71 -18.75 -3.22
CA VAL A 162 -1.88 -17.89 -3.02
C VAL A 162 -3.16 -18.68 -3.19
N THR A 163 -4.21 -18.27 -2.49
CA THR A 163 -5.59 -18.64 -2.73
C THR A 163 -6.40 -17.38 -3.11
N ILE A 164 -6.94 -17.36 -4.31
CA ILE A 164 -7.68 -16.24 -4.91
C ILE A 164 -9.17 -16.61 -4.93
N GLN A 165 -10.04 -15.74 -4.43
CA GLN A 165 -11.49 -15.90 -4.57
C GLN A 165 -12.02 -15.00 -5.67
N LEU A 166 -12.71 -15.61 -6.62
CA LEU A 166 -13.42 -14.92 -7.69
C LEU A 166 -14.93 -15.15 -7.53
N VAL A 167 -15.76 -14.16 -7.83
CA VAL A 167 -17.22 -14.32 -7.90
C VAL A 167 -17.70 -14.09 -9.33
N ALA A 168 -18.60 -14.96 -9.79
CA ALA A 168 -19.21 -14.85 -11.11
C ALA A 168 -20.44 -13.94 -11.07
N VAL A 169 -20.40 -12.85 -11.83
CA VAL A 169 -21.46 -11.82 -11.83
C VAL A 169 -22.65 -12.19 -12.72
N THR A 170 -22.47 -13.14 -13.65
CA THR A 170 -23.54 -13.64 -14.54
C THR A 170 -23.46 -15.15 -14.74
N PRO A 171 -24.59 -15.86 -14.95
CA PRO A 171 -24.61 -17.30 -15.20
C PRO A 171 -23.91 -17.70 -16.50
N GLY A 172 -23.37 -18.92 -16.56
CA GLY A 172 -22.71 -19.53 -17.73
C GLY A 172 -21.23 -19.85 -17.48
N PRO A 173 -20.60 -20.72 -18.30
CA PRO A 173 -19.21 -21.14 -18.08
C PRO A 173 -18.24 -19.95 -18.10
N VAL A 174 -17.14 -20.06 -17.34
CA VAL A 174 -16.05 -19.09 -17.34
C VAL A 174 -14.71 -19.81 -17.48
N GLU A 175 -13.89 -19.37 -18.42
CA GLU A 175 -12.52 -19.84 -18.59
C GLU A 175 -11.58 -18.97 -17.73
N ILE A 176 -10.69 -19.63 -16.99
CA ILE A 176 -9.63 -19.02 -16.19
C ILE A 176 -8.31 -19.67 -16.62
N ARG A 177 -7.24 -18.87 -16.76
CA ARG A 177 -5.94 -19.32 -17.26
C ARG A 177 -4.77 -18.61 -16.56
N LEU A 178 -3.66 -19.31 -16.31
CA LEU A 178 -2.39 -18.66 -15.96
C LEU A 178 -1.80 -17.93 -17.17
N GLY A 179 -1.41 -16.67 -16.99
CA GLY A 179 -0.67 -15.90 -17.98
C GLY A 179 0.83 -16.03 -17.80
N THR A 180 1.56 -14.91 -17.90
CA THR A 180 3.00 -14.87 -17.58
C THR A 180 3.21 -15.19 -16.10
N THR A 181 4.17 -16.07 -15.80
CA THR A 181 4.59 -16.42 -14.44
C THR A 181 6.11 -16.47 -14.36
N ARG A 182 6.71 -15.85 -13.34
CA ARG A 182 8.16 -15.80 -13.09
C ARG A 182 8.43 -16.16 -11.62
N PHE A 183 9.53 -16.87 -11.37
CA PHE A 183 10.00 -17.25 -10.04
C PHE A 183 11.47 -16.85 -9.91
N VAL A 184 11.91 -16.47 -8.72
CA VAL A 184 13.28 -15.96 -8.48
C VAL A 184 13.91 -16.46 -7.18
N ASP A 185 15.24 -16.50 -7.16
CA ASP A 185 16.09 -16.86 -6.01
C ASP A 185 16.24 -15.69 -5.02
N THR A 186 16.99 -15.89 -3.92
CA THR A 186 17.17 -14.88 -2.87
C THR A 186 17.86 -13.59 -3.34
N ALA A 187 18.46 -13.58 -4.52
CA ALA A 187 19.12 -12.44 -5.15
C ALA A 187 18.37 -11.93 -6.40
N GLY A 188 17.13 -12.37 -6.62
CA GLY A 188 16.30 -11.95 -7.76
C GLY A 188 16.57 -12.69 -9.07
N ARG A 189 17.39 -13.75 -9.08
CA ARG A 189 17.71 -14.48 -10.33
C ARG A 189 16.61 -15.47 -10.70
N PRO A 190 16.24 -15.62 -11.98
CA PRO A 190 15.19 -16.56 -12.41
C PRO A 190 15.43 -18.01 -11.96
N VAL A 191 14.42 -18.63 -11.36
CA VAL A 191 14.37 -20.06 -11.00
C VAL A 191 13.42 -20.79 -11.94
N THR A 192 13.91 -21.89 -12.54
CA THR A 192 13.10 -22.68 -13.48
C THR A 192 12.08 -23.54 -12.73
N VAL A 193 10.81 -23.14 -12.81
CA VAL A 193 9.65 -23.95 -12.42
C VAL A 193 8.88 -24.32 -13.69
N ALA A 194 8.46 -25.58 -13.82
CA ALA A 194 7.60 -26.04 -14.89
C ALA A 194 6.19 -25.44 -14.71
N VAL A 195 5.92 -24.37 -15.45
CA VAL A 195 4.60 -23.77 -15.59
C VAL A 195 3.82 -24.54 -16.68
N PRO A 196 2.60 -25.02 -16.40
CA PRO A 196 1.77 -25.68 -17.42
C PRO A 196 1.49 -24.73 -18.59
N ARG A 197 1.78 -25.15 -19.83
CA ARG A 197 1.75 -24.25 -21.00
C ARG A 197 0.35 -23.72 -21.33
N THR A 198 -0.72 -24.44 -21.00
CA THR A 198 -2.12 -23.98 -21.12
C THR A 198 -3.07 -24.81 -20.24
N ASP A 199 -3.14 -24.50 -18.95
CA ASP A 199 -4.23 -25.01 -18.10
C ASP A 199 -5.40 -24.01 -18.16
N ARG A 200 -6.11 -24.02 -19.30
CA ARG A 200 -7.40 -23.33 -19.45
C ARG A 200 -8.44 -24.13 -18.67
N VAL A 201 -8.78 -23.68 -17.46
CA VAL A 201 -9.80 -24.34 -16.65
C VAL A 201 -11.14 -23.65 -16.85
N THR A 202 -12.11 -24.40 -17.36
CA THR A 202 -13.49 -23.93 -17.48
C THR A 202 -14.28 -24.30 -16.23
N VAL A 203 -14.68 -23.29 -15.46
CA VAL A 203 -15.58 -23.46 -14.31
C VAL A 203 -17.02 -23.27 -14.77
N LYS A 204 -17.89 -24.25 -14.52
CA LYS A 204 -19.32 -24.12 -14.82
C LYS A 204 -20.03 -23.29 -13.75
N VAL A 205 -20.54 -22.11 -14.10
CA VAL A 205 -21.33 -21.26 -13.17
C VAL A 205 -22.81 -21.42 -13.47
N GLY A 206 -23.56 -22.02 -12.55
CA GLY A 206 -24.99 -22.29 -12.75
C GLY A 206 -25.27 -23.31 -13.87
N ARG A 207 -26.50 -23.30 -14.41
CA ARG A 207 -26.98 -24.31 -15.36
C ARG A 207 -26.90 -23.91 -16.84
N SER A 208 -26.89 -22.61 -17.14
CA SER A 208 -26.90 -22.08 -18.52
C SER A 208 -26.33 -20.66 -18.56
N GLY A 209 -25.99 -20.19 -19.76
CA GLY A 209 -25.47 -18.83 -20.02
C GLY A 209 -24.36 -18.80 -21.06
N ARG A 210 -23.97 -17.61 -21.51
CA ARG A 210 -22.84 -17.45 -22.45
C ARG A 210 -21.52 -17.80 -21.77
N THR A 211 -20.56 -18.32 -22.53
CA THR A 211 -19.21 -18.60 -22.01
C THR A 211 -18.38 -17.33 -21.97
N GLY A 212 -17.80 -17.01 -20.81
CA GLY A 212 -16.74 -15.99 -20.68
C GLY A 212 -15.39 -16.60 -21.00
N THR A 213 -14.72 -16.14 -22.05
CA THR A 213 -13.42 -16.69 -22.49
C THR A 213 -12.27 -15.91 -21.87
N ALA A 214 -11.21 -16.61 -21.43
CA ALA A 214 -10.05 -15.95 -20.84
C ALA A 214 -9.29 -15.18 -21.94
N PRO A 215 -9.15 -13.85 -21.84
CA PRO A 215 -8.40 -13.07 -22.82
C PRO A 215 -6.92 -13.47 -22.80
N THR A 216 -6.18 -13.08 -23.83
CA THR A 216 -4.71 -13.17 -23.83
C THR A 216 -4.11 -12.14 -22.90
N ALA A 217 -2.92 -12.44 -22.37
CA ALA A 217 -2.08 -11.44 -21.73
C ALA A 217 -1.77 -10.33 -22.75
N ARG A 218 -1.79 -9.07 -22.30
CA ARG A 218 -1.44 -7.91 -23.14
C ARG A 218 0.07 -7.68 -23.22
N TRP A 219 0.82 -8.26 -22.29
CA TRP A 219 2.28 -8.18 -22.18
C TRP A 219 2.84 -9.51 -21.67
N ALA A 220 4.12 -9.73 -21.90
CA ALA A 220 4.92 -10.82 -21.34
C ALA A 220 6.28 -10.29 -20.89
N LEU A 221 6.85 -10.87 -19.83
CA LEU A 221 8.19 -10.51 -19.37
C LEU A 221 9.23 -11.06 -20.36
N GLY A 222 10.17 -10.22 -20.79
CA GLY A 222 11.21 -10.60 -21.74
C GLY A 222 12.14 -11.69 -21.20
N THR A 223 12.70 -12.53 -22.09
CA THR A 223 13.75 -13.51 -21.72
C THR A 223 15.14 -12.85 -21.63
N GLY A 224 15.20 -11.59 -21.18
CA GLY A 224 16.40 -10.77 -21.20
C GLY A 224 17.52 -11.40 -20.38
N ALA A 225 18.66 -11.67 -21.00
CA ALA A 225 19.88 -11.91 -20.24
C ALA A 225 20.36 -10.56 -19.68
N SER A 226 20.55 -10.48 -18.36
CA SER A 226 20.99 -9.27 -17.65
C SER A 226 22.14 -8.58 -18.39
N ARG A 227 21.89 -7.36 -18.87
CA ARG A 227 22.89 -6.55 -19.58
C ARG A 227 23.73 -5.78 -18.56
N SER A 228 24.71 -6.50 -18.02
CA SER A 228 25.98 -5.99 -17.46
C SER A 228 25.94 -4.70 -16.63
N VAL A 229 26.29 -4.84 -15.35
CA VAL A 229 26.32 -3.83 -14.27
C VAL A 229 24.94 -3.59 -13.63
N PRO A 230 24.65 -4.27 -12.50
CA PRO A 230 23.49 -3.97 -11.67
C PRO A 230 23.40 -2.49 -11.31
N GLY A 231 22.16 -2.00 -11.20
CA GLY A 231 21.85 -0.73 -10.56
C GLY A 231 22.28 -0.70 -9.09
N THR A 232 22.00 0.41 -8.43
CA THR A 232 22.12 0.49 -6.97
C THR A 232 20.93 -0.22 -6.34
N LEU A 233 21.17 -1.04 -5.31
CA LEU A 233 20.11 -1.62 -4.47
C LEU A 233 19.65 -0.63 -3.38
N ASP A 234 20.44 0.41 -3.12
CA ASP A 234 20.05 1.63 -2.44
C ASP A 234 19.44 2.56 -3.51
N VAL A 235 18.13 2.43 -3.68
CA VAL A 235 17.32 3.10 -4.73
C VAL A 235 16.89 4.49 -4.25
N THR A 236 16.70 4.67 -2.94
CA THR A 236 16.43 5.97 -2.30
C THR A 236 17.66 6.89 -2.31
N ARG A 237 18.87 6.31 -2.38
CA ARG A 237 20.18 6.97 -2.27
C ARG A 237 20.45 7.55 -0.88
N ASP A 238 19.94 6.90 0.16
CA ASP A 238 20.15 7.29 1.56
C ASP A 238 21.41 6.68 2.19
N GLY A 239 22.08 5.77 1.48
CA GLY A 239 23.34 5.13 1.89
C GLY A 239 23.16 3.73 2.49
N ALA A 240 21.92 3.23 2.64
CA ALA A 240 21.61 1.90 3.15
C ALA A 240 20.59 1.16 2.28
N VAL A 241 20.62 -0.18 2.27
CA VAL A 241 19.57 -0.99 1.63
C VAL A 241 18.49 -1.34 2.67
N THR A 242 17.33 -0.74 2.52
CA THR A 242 16.24 -0.72 3.50
C THR A 242 14.91 -1.19 2.90
N ALA A 243 13.87 -1.24 3.74
CA ALA A 243 12.51 -1.49 3.28
C ALA A 243 11.96 -0.38 2.37
N MET A 244 12.50 0.85 2.41
CA MET A 244 12.08 1.94 1.53
C MET A 244 12.56 1.74 0.09
N ASP A 245 13.72 1.13 -0.10
CA ASP A 245 14.26 0.77 -1.41
C ASP A 245 13.40 -0.28 -2.09
N THR A 246 13.10 -1.38 -1.40
CA THR A 246 12.15 -2.38 -1.89
C THR A 246 10.78 -1.76 -2.12
N ALA A 247 10.28 -0.93 -1.19
CA ALA A 247 9.00 -0.25 -1.38
C ALA A 247 8.99 0.60 -2.65
N THR A 248 10.12 1.20 -3.03
CA THR A 248 10.31 1.99 -4.26
C THR A 248 10.29 1.11 -5.51
N VAL A 249 11.02 -0.01 -5.52
CA VAL A 249 10.96 -0.97 -6.63
C VAL A 249 9.56 -1.58 -6.77
N VAL A 250 8.87 -1.83 -5.65
CA VAL A 250 7.46 -2.27 -5.64
C VAL A 250 6.52 -1.19 -6.19
N LEU A 251 6.80 0.12 -6.03
CA LEU A 251 6.03 1.18 -6.72
C LEU A 251 6.13 0.99 -8.24
N GLY A 252 7.35 0.90 -8.77
CA GLY A 252 7.60 0.72 -10.21
C GLY A 252 7.04 -0.60 -10.74
N TRP A 253 7.05 -1.67 -9.93
CA TRP A 253 6.39 -2.93 -10.26
C TRP A 253 4.89 -2.71 -10.48
N LEU A 254 4.19 -2.06 -9.55
CA LEU A 254 2.73 -1.82 -9.65
C LEU A 254 2.38 -0.92 -10.86
N GLN A 255 3.01 0.26 -10.96
CA GLN A 255 2.81 1.25 -12.03
C GLN A 255 2.97 0.66 -13.44
N SER A 256 3.92 -0.27 -13.60
CA SER A 256 4.20 -0.89 -14.89
C SER A 256 3.21 -2.03 -15.25
N ARG A 257 2.46 -2.58 -14.27
CA ARG A 257 1.27 -3.42 -14.52
C ARG A 257 0.02 -2.58 -14.80
N GLU A 258 -0.16 -1.47 -14.10
CA GLU A 258 -1.26 -0.50 -14.32
C GLU A 258 -1.25 0.05 -15.75
N SER A 259 -0.09 0.53 -16.20
CA SER A 259 0.12 1.02 -17.58
C SER A 259 0.08 -0.10 -18.64
N GLY A 260 0.13 -1.37 -18.22
CA GLY A 260 0.01 -2.53 -19.08
C GLY A 260 1.25 -2.86 -19.91
N ASP A 261 2.43 -2.35 -19.54
CA ASP A 261 3.69 -2.58 -20.26
C ASP A 261 4.90 -2.64 -19.28
N PRO A 262 5.12 -3.77 -18.59
CA PRO A 262 6.22 -3.96 -17.62
C PRO A 262 7.64 -3.74 -18.13
N CYS A 263 7.84 -3.70 -19.45
CA CYS A 263 9.15 -3.56 -20.09
C CYS A 263 9.30 -2.22 -20.83
N ARG A 264 8.37 -1.28 -20.62
CA ARG A 264 8.49 0.10 -21.05
C ARG A 264 8.98 0.97 -19.89
N LEU A 265 10.29 1.06 -19.77
CA LEU A 265 10.94 1.93 -18.78
C LEU A 265 10.56 3.40 -19.04
N GLY A 266 9.75 3.95 -18.14
CA GLY A 266 9.28 5.34 -18.15
C GLY A 266 10.21 6.25 -17.34
N ARG A 267 9.65 6.95 -16.33
CA ARG A 267 10.46 7.73 -15.38
C ARG A 267 11.17 6.83 -14.35
N ASP A 268 10.70 5.60 -14.20
CA ASP A 268 11.04 4.68 -13.10
C ASP A 268 12.24 3.77 -13.43
N VAL A 269 13.20 4.25 -14.22
CA VAL A 269 14.45 3.53 -14.58
C VAL A 269 15.26 3.12 -13.34
N ALA A 270 15.04 3.78 -12.20
CA ALA A 270 15.65 3.40 -10.92
C ALA A 270 15.07 2.11 -10.30
N ALA A 271 13.88 1.68 -10.73
CA ALA A 271 13.24 0.45 -10.26
C ALA A 271 13.66 -0.79 -11.07
N ASP A 272 14.19 -0.64 -12.28
CA ASP A 272 14.92 -1.71 -13.00
C ASP A 272 16.35 -1.79 -12.44
N VAL A 273 16.48 -2.40 -11.25
CA VAL A 273 17.76 -2.53 -10.55
C VAL A 273 18.64 -3.61 -11.17
N ASN A 274 18.04 -4.60 -11.85
CA ASN A 274 18.76 -5.71 -12.46
C ASN A 274 19.23 -5.41 -13.92
N ARG A 275 18.61 -4.41 -14.55
CA ARG A 275 18.85 -3.93 -15.93
C ARG A 275 18.59 -4.97 -17.02
N ASP A 276 17.52 -5.75 -16.87
CA ASP A 276 17.03 -6.61 -17.96
C ASP A 276 16.06 -5.89 -18.92
N GLY A 277 15.66 -4.66 -18.61
CA GLY A 277 14.76 -3.84 -19.42
C GLY A 277 13.29 -3.93 -18.99
N CYS A 278 12.98 -4.69 -17.93
CA CYS A 278 11.67 -4.75 -17.32
C CYS A 278 11.77 -4.38 -15.84
N ILE A 279 10.68 -3.90 -15.24
CA ILE A 279 10.56 -3.85 -13.78
C ILE A 279 9.77 -5.09 -13.39
N ASP A 280 10.38 -6.08 -12.74
CA ASP A 280 9.65 -7.28 -12.32
C ASP A 280 10.06 -7.85 -10.95
N ILE A 281 9.57 -9.05 -10.62
CA ILE A 281 9.87 -9.71 -9.35
C ILE A 281 11.38 -9.91 -9.12
N GLY A 282 12.20 -10.01 -10.18
CA GLY A 282 13.66 -10.04 -10.08
C GLY A 282 14.22 -8.79 -9.39
N ASP A 283 13.74 -7.61 -9.78
CA ASP A 283 14.15 -6.34 -9.17
C ASP A 283 13.72 -6.23 -7.72
N VAL A 284 12.43 -6.49 -7.46
CA VAL A 284 11.85 -6.43 -6.11
C VAL A 284 12.61 -7.37 -5.18
N GLN A 285 12.90 -8.59 -5.62
CA GLN A 285 13.58 -9.59 -4.81
C GLN A 285 15.09 -9.32 -4.67
N ALA A 286 15.74 -8.70 -5.66
CA ALA A 286 17.15 -8.31 -5.57
C ALA A 286 17.37 -7.29 -4.44
N VAL A 287 16.49 -6.29 -4.30
CA VAL A 287 16.56 -5.33 -3.19
C VAL A 287 16.13 -5.96 -1.87
N ALA A 288 15.00 -6.69 -1.84
CA ALA A 288 14.51 -7.32 -0.61
C ALA A 288 15.48 -8.33 0.00
N GLY A 289 16.20 -9.10 -0.83
CA GLY A 289 17.24 -10.04 -0.40
C GLY A 289 18.46 -9.37 0.23
N ALA A 290 18.70 -8.10 -0.09
CA ALA A 290 19.87 -7.32 0.31
C ALA A 290 19.68 -6.49 1.60
N TYR A 291 18.51 -6.55 2.26
CA TYR A 291 18.24 -5.83 3.52
C TYR A 291 19.37 -5.92 4.54
N GLY A 292 19.74 -4.78 5.13
CA GLY A 292 20.75 -4.70 6.19
C GLY A 292 22.19 -4.90 5.72
N LEU A 293 22.45 -4.85 4.40
CA LEU A 293 23.80 -4.69 3.88
C LEU A 293 24.17 -3.20 3.83
N SER A 294 25.39 -2.87 4.26
CA SER A 294 25.98 -1.55 4.02
C SER A 294 26.29 -1.38 2.53
N SER A 295 26.09 -0.17 2.01
CA SER A 295 26.52 0.27 0.67
C SER A 295 28.01 0.03 0.37
N SER A 296 28.84 -0.22 1.39
CA SER A 296 30.26 -0.56 1.27
C SER A 296 30.56 -2.01 0.85
N THR A 297 29.61 -2.96 0.94
CA THR A 297 29.84 -4.39 0.63
C THR A 297 29.81 -4.68 -0.88
N ARG A 298 30.58 -3.93 -1.67
CA ARG A 298 30.63 -4.04 -3.14
C ARG A 298 31.80 -4.92 -3.60
N ALA A 299 31.83 -6.18 -3.15
CA ALA A 299 32.96 -7.09 -3.39
C ALA A 299 32.58 -8.58 -3.55
N ALA A 300 31.50 -8.89 -4.27
CA ALA A 300 31.23 -10.25 -4.76
C ALA A 300 30.20 -10.27 -5.91
N LEU A 301 30.60 -9.81 -7.11
CA LEU A 301 30.13 -10.26 -8.45
C LEU A 301 30.56 -9.25 -9.55
N VAL A 302 31.14 -9.78 -10.64
CA VAL A 302 31.46 -9.13 -11.95
C VAL A 302 32.76 -8.27 -12.02
N PRO A 303 33.68 -8.54 -12.98
CA PRO A 303 34.86 -7.72 -13.29
C PRO A 303 34.60 -6.62 -14.35
N ALA A 304 35.60 -5.76 -14.58
CA ALA A 304 35.48 -4.45 -15.24
C ALA A 304 35.33 -4.43 -16.79
N GLY A 305 34.70 -3.38 -17.33
CA GLY A 305 34.74 -3.03 -18.77
C GLY A 305 33.85 -1.84 -19.21
N SER A 306 34.47 -0.76 -19.70
CA SER A 306 34.00 0.22 -20.72
C SER A 306 32.61 0.91 -20.67
N SER A 307 32.57 2.12 -20.08
CA SER A 307 32.41 3.45 -20.73
C SER A 307 31.37 3.78 -21.85
N LEU A 308 30.90 5.06 -21.81
CA LEU A 308 30.19 5.87 -22.84
C LEU A 308 28.68 5.53 -23.01
N SER A 309 27.70 6.43 -22.78
CA SER A 309 27.31 7.71 -23.41
C SER A 309 25.86 7.49 -23.93
N GLY A 310 24.84 8.31 -23.71
CA GLY A 310 24.82 9.72 -23.36
C GLY A 310 24.13 10.51 -24.48
N GLU A 311 22.80 10.46 -24.57
CA GLU A 311 22.01 11.37 -25.42
C GLU A 311 20.54 11.44 -24.98
N ALA A 312 19.88 12.55 -25.29
CA ALA A 312 18.53 12.89 -24.85
C ALA A 312 17.50 12.78 -25.98
N ILE A 313 16.22 12.53 -25.65
CA ILE A 313 15.12 12.64 -26.62
C ILE A 313 14.00 13.53 -26.06
N THR A 314 13.71 14.56 -26.84
CA THR A 314 12.60 15.52 -26.70
C THR A 314 11.34 15.06 -27.44
N GLY A 315 10.16 15.45 -26.98
CA GLY A 315 8.89 15.30 -27.72
C GLY A 315 7.71 15.04 -26.78
N ALA A 316 6.98 16.06 -26.30
CA ALA A 316 5.96 16.85 -27.00
C ALA A 316 4.59 16.14 -27.07
N ALA A 317 3.57 16.79 -26.49
CA ALA A 317 2.22 16.27 -26.35
C ALA A 317 1.36 16.40 -27.63
N LYS A 318 0.23 15.67 -27.68
CA LYS A 318 -0.92 15.98 -28.53
C LYS A 318 -2.24 15.63 -27.82
N THR A 319 -3.28 16.38 -28.19
CA THR A 319 -4.56 16.53 -27.46
C THR A 319 -5.75 16.15 -28.37
N GLU A 320 -6.98 16.17 -27.80
CA GLU A 320 -8.31 16.11 -28.48
C GLU A 320 -8.82 14.72 -28.91
N ARG A 321 -10.13 14.39 -28.94
CA ARG A 321 -11.44 15.00 -28.51
C ARG A 321 -12.47 13.84 -28.40
N SER A 322 -13.36 13.74 -27.41
CA SER A 322 -14.70 14.38 -27.21
C SER A 322 -15.88 13.86 -28.08
N GLY A 323 -17.05 13.66 -27.43
CA GLY A 323 -18.38 13.31 -28.01
C GLY A 323 -18.92 11.95 -27.53
N THR A 324 -20.16 11.76 -27.04
CA THR A 324 -21.37 12.62 -26.98
C THR A 324 -22.27 12.30 -25.76
N ALA A 325 -23.08 13.27 -25.30
CA ALA A 325 -24.09 13.16 -24.21
C ALA A 325 -25.49 13.63 -24.75
N PRO A 326 -26.52 13.97 -23.94
CA PRO A 326 -26.86 13.67 -22.54
C PRO A 326 -28.31 13.12 -22.38
N MET A 327 -28.82 13.02 -21.13
CA MET A 327 -30.27 12.96 -20.84
C MET A 327 -30.65 14.16 -19.95
N ASN A 328 -31.85 14.71 -20.16
CA ASN A 328 -32.15 16.10 -19.83
C ASN A 328 -32.73 16.29 -18.41
N THR A 329 -31.92 16.80 -17.49
CA THR A 329 -32.38 17.58 -16.32
C THR A 329 -31.84 19.00 -16.46
N ALA A 330 -32.60 19.99 -15.98
CA ALA A 330 -32.12 21.37 -15.95
C ALA A 330 -30.92 21.45 -15.00
N VAL A 331 -29.72 21.56 -15.55
CA VAL A 331 -28.50 21.77 -14.77
C VAL A 331 -28.57 23.18 -14.22
N ALA A 332 -28.73 23.30 -12.90
CA ALA A 332 -28.62 24.60 -12.25
C ALA A 332 -27.22 25.17 -12.49
N SER A 333 -27.13 26.49 -12.71
CA SER A 333 -25.88 27.14 -13.09
C SER A 333 -24.85 26.97 -11.98
N SER A 334 -23.60 26.68 -12.31
CA SER A 334 -22.54 26.70 -11.30
C SER A 334 -22.20 28.15 -10.93
N MET A 335 -22.10 28.50 -9.64
CA MET A 335 -21.54 29.78 -9.20
C MET A 335 -20.08 29.64 -8.77
N THR A 336 -19.37 30.76 -8.71
CA THR A 336 -17.98 30.82 -8.24
C THR A 336 -17.80 32.08 -7.40
N PHE A 337 -17.55 31.89 -6.11
CA PHE A 337 -17.31 32.92 -5.12
C PHE A 337 -15.80 33.03 -4.89
N VAL A 338 -15.22 34.21 -5.12
CA VAL A 338 -13.77 34.43 -5.02
C VAL A 338 -13.45 35.22 -3.76
N VAL A 339 -12.92 34.53 -2.75
CA VAL A 339 -12.53 35.09 -1.46
C VAL A 339 -11.33 36.02 -1.65
N ASP A 340 -11.50 37.29 -1.29
CA ASP A 340 -10.48 38.35 -1.44
C ASP A 340 -10.00 38.96 -0.12
N ALA A 341 -10.64 38.63 1.01
CA ALA A 341 -10.26 39.10 2.35
C ALA A 341 -9.93 37.98 3.34
N THR A 342 -9.10 38.31 4.33
CA THR A 342 -8.75 37.42 5.47
C THR A 342 -9.67 37.55 6.67
N ASP A 343 -10.64 38.46 6.62
CA ASP A 343 -11.58 38.71 7.70
C ASP A 343 -12.64 37.59 7.80
N ASP A 344 -13.26 37.46 8.96
CA ASP A 344 -14.25 36.41 9.28
C ASP A 344 -15.62 37.04 9.58
N ALA A 345 -16.11 37.87 8.67
CA ALA A 345 -17.42 38.51 8.73
C ALA A 345 -18.44 37.76 7.85
N ASP A 346 -19.70 37.74 8.29
CA ASP A 346 -20.84 37.22 7.53
C ASP A 346 -21.14 38.06 6.27
N ASP A 347 -21.83 37.44 5.32
CA ASP A 347 -22.36 38.13 4.14
C ASP A 347 -23.39 39.21 4.54
N ALA A 348 -23.60 40.23 3.71
CA ALA A 348 -24.58 41.27 3.94
C ALA A 348 -26.03 40.84 3.61
N ASN A 349 -26.23 40.01 2.58
CA ASN A 349 -27.55 39.70 2.01
C ASN A 349 -27.63 38.22 1.55
N TYR A 350 -27.85 37.33 2.51
CA TYR A 350 -27.77 35.88 2.28
C TYR A 350 -28.66 35.40 1.11
N GLY A 351 -28.04 34.74 0.13
CA GLY A 351 -28.70 34.14 -1.03
C GLY A 351 -29.02 35.10 -2.17
N ASP A 352 -28.38 36.27 -2.23
CA ASP A 352 -28.47 37.17 -3.39
C ASP A 352 -27.52 36.78 -4.55
N GLY A 353 -26.61 35.83 -4.31
CA GLY A 353 -25.64 35.32 -5.27
C GLY A 353 -24.36 36.18 -5.38
N LEU A 354 -24.16 37.14 -4.47
CA LEU A 354 -23.00 38.03 -4.41
C LEU A 354 -22.30 37.88 -3.07
N CYS A 355 -21.17 37.16 -3.04
CA CYS A 355 -20.32 37.10 -1.84
C CYS A 355 -19.78 38.51 -1.49
N ALA A 356 -20.42 39.18 -0.53
CA ALA A 356 -20.11 40.53 -0.12
C ALA A 356 -20.56 40.78 1.33
N THR A 357 -19.57 40.87 2.23
CA THR A 357 -19.79 41.41 3.58
C THR A 357 -20.31 42.85 3.55
N ALA A 358 -20.77 43.38 4.69
CA ALA A 358 -21.16 44.79 4.82
C ALA A 358 -20.04 45.81 4.49
N ALA A 359 -18.77 45.36 4.40
CA ALA A 359 -17.62 46.15 3.96
C ALA A 359 -17.30 46.02 2.45
N GLY A 360 -18.06 45.20 1.72
CA GLY A 360 -17.90 44.96 0.28
C GLY A 360 -16.85 43.91 -0.11
N ALA A 361 -16.22 43.25 0.88
CA ALA A 361 -15.24 42.19 0.64
C ALA A 361 -15.87 40.79 0.70
N CYS A 362 -15.36 39.84 -0.08
CA CYS A 362 -15.76 38.43 -0.04
C CYS A 362 -14.88 37.65 0.95
N THR A 363 -15.47 37.23 2.07
CA THR A 363 -14.81 36.37 3.07
C THR A 363 -15.12 34.91 2.78
N LEU A 364 -14.32 33.99 3.34
CA LEU A 364 -14.64 32.55 3.28
C LEU A 364 -16.00 32.25 3.93
N ARG A 365 -16.36 32.96 5.00
CA ARG A 365 -17.66 32.83 5.66
C ARG A 365 -18.80 33.22 4.73
N ALA A 366 -18.74 34.39 4.11
CA ALA A 366 -19.72 34.86 3.14
C ALA A 366 -19.85 33.90 1.94
N ALA A 367 -18.73 33.44 1.37
CA ALA A 367 -18.73 32.50 0.26
C ALA A 367 -19.39 31.15 0.60
N ILE A 368 -19.24 30.66 1.84
CA ILE A 368 -19.94 29.44 2.30
C ILE A 368 -21.43 29.71 2.53
N VAL A 369 -21.83 30.91 2.99
CA VAL A 369 -23.24 31.26 3.08
C VAL A 369 -23.89 31.22 1.70
N GLU A 370 -23.32 31.93 0.72
CA GLU A 370 -23.91 31.97 -0.64
C GLU A 370 -23.95 30.59 -1.30
N ALA A 371 -22.90 29.77 -1.15
CA ALA A 371 -22.88 28.39 -1.64
C ALA A 371 -23.84 27.42 -0.91
N ASN A 372 -24.49 27.83 0.18
CA ASN A 372 -25.58 27.06 0.81
C ASN A 372 -26.98 27.57 0.41
N TRP A 373 -27.10 28.81 -0.07
CA TRP A 373 -28.37 29.41 -0.50
C TRP A 373 -28.60 29.30 -2.00
N HIS A 374 -27.52 29.26 -2.77
CA HIS A 374 -27.56 28.91 -4.17
C HIS A 374 -27.85 27.40 -4.33
N ALA A 375 -28.52 27.04 -5.42
CA ALA A 375 -28.89 25.66 -5.70
C ALA A 375 -28.08 25.12 -6.89
N GLY A 376 -27.19 24.17 -6.66
CA GLY A 376 -26.36 23.58 -7.71
C GLY A 376 -24.87 23.51 -7.33
N PRO A 377 -24.00 23.12 -8.29
CA PRO A 377 -22.58 22.90 -8.00
C PRO A 377 -21.82 24.22 -7.86
N ASP A 378 -21.21 24.47 -6.70
CA ASP A 378 -20.54 25.76 -6.43
C ASP A 378 -19.03 25.64 -6.20
N ARG A 379 -18.34 26.75 -6.46
CA ARG A 379 -16.89 26.89 -6.26
C ARG A 379 -16.60 28.05 -5.32
N ILE A 380 -15.73 27.79 -4.36
CA ILE A 380 -15.10 28.80 -3.51
C ILE A 380 -13.62 28.81 -3.85
N GLU A 381 -13.20 29.88 -4.50
CA GLU A 381 -11.82 30.14 -4.91
C GLU A 381 -11.25 31.31 -4.10
N PHE A 382 -9.94 31.56 -4.18
CA PHE A 382 -9.23 32.54 -3.38
C PHE A 382 -8.34 33.42 -4.26
N ALA A 383 -8.42 34.73 -4.08
CA ALA A 383 -7.58 35.71 -4.77
C ALA A 383 -7.10 36.83 -3.81
N ILE A 384 -6.89 36.49 -2.53
CA ILE A 384 -6.59 37.43 -1.46
C ILE A 384 -5.30 38.21 -1.79
N PRO A 385 -5.32 39.57 -1.84
CA PRO A 385 -4.20 40.39 -2.30
C PRO A 385 -2.88 40.26 -1.51
N GLY A 386 -1.78 40.63 -2.17
CA GLY A 386 -0.42 40.67 -1.61
C GLY A 386 0.33 39.34 -1.72
N THR A 387 1.58 39.31 -1.27
CA THR A 387 2.44 38.10 -1.32
C THR A 387 2.25 37.16 -0.12
N GLY A 388 2.73 35.92 -0.23
CA GLY A 388 2.86 34.99 0.90
C GLY A 388 1.57 34.27 1.30
N VAL A 389 1.60 33.66 2.49
CA VAL A 389 0.48 32.91 3.08
C VAL A 389 -0.58 33.86 3.64
N LYS A 390 -1.86 33.46 3.52
CA LYS A 390 -3.05 34.20 3.94
C LYS A 390 -3.69 33.47 5.11
N ALA A 391 -3.60 34.04 6.31
CA ALA A 391 -4.19 33.46 7.50
C ALA A 391 -5.58 34.07 7.76
N ILE A 392 -6.62 33.32 7.44
CA ILE A 392 -8.02 33.60 7.80
C ILE A 392 -8.20 33.16 9.26
N LYS A 393 -8.40 34.13 10.16
CA LYS A 393 -8.54 33.87 11.60
C LYS A 393 -10.01 33.80 11.96
N LEU A 394 -10.46 32.62 12.37
CA LEU A 394 -11.86 32.41 12.71
C LEU A 394 -12.21 33.07 14.06
N SER A 395 -13.24 33.91 14.04
CA SER A 395 -13.91 34.51 15.19
C SER A 395 -14.94 33.56 15.81
N SER A 396 -15.53 32.70 14.98
CA SER A 396 -16.50 31.66 15.35
C SER A 396 -16.40 30.46 14.40
N ALA A 397 -17.13 29.37 14.65
CA ALA A 397 -17.23 28.27 13.68
C ALA A 397 -17.77 28.79 12.32
N LEU A 398 -17.29 28.24 11.20
CA LEU A 398 -17.83 28.60 9.88
C LEU A 398 -19.26 28.01 9.72
N PRO A 399 -20.06 28.53 8.78
CA PRO A 399 -21.37 27.96 8.46
C PRO A 399 -21.24 26.50 8.02
N ILE A 400 -22.29 25.71 8.30
CA ILE A 400 -22.34 24.28 7.94
C ILE A 400 -22.53 24.18 6.43
N ILE A 401 -21.74 23.34 5.76
CA ILE A 401 -21.95 23.00 4.35
C ILE A 401 -23.08 21.96 4.27
N HIS A 402 -24.23 22.39 3.75
CA HIS A 402 -25.49 21.67 3.83
C HIS A 402 -26.37 21.72 2.56
N ASP A 403 -25.95 22.37 1.46
CA ASP A 403 -26.68 22.22 0.18
C ASP A 403 -26.62 20.76 -0.30
N GLU A 404 -27.80 20.17 -0.52
CA GLU A 404 -27.99 18.84 -1.08
C GLU A 404 -28.32 18.87 -2.59
N THR A 405 -28.49 20.06 -3.18
CA THR A 405 -28.84 20.23 -4.59
C THR A 405 -27.63 20.25 -5.52
N GLY A 406 -26.45 20.63 -5.01
CA GLY A 406 -25.17 20.39 -5.64
C GLY A 406 -23.97 20.40 -4.67
N PRO A 407 -22.79 19.98 -5.16
CA PRO A 407 -21.57 19.93 -4.36
C PRO A 407 -20.84 21.28 -4.29
N VAL A 408 -20.33 21.64 -3.12
CA VAL A 408 -19.42 22.79 -2.94
C VAL A 408 -17.96 22.35 -3.08
N THR A 409 -17.19 23.02 -3.92
CA THR A 409 -15.73 22.83 -4.08
C THR A 409 -14.98 24.03 -3.50
N ILE A 410 -14.24 23.83 -2.41
CA ILE A 410 -13.36 24.84 -1.81
C ILE A 410 -11.92 24.53 -2.23
N ASP A 411 -11.34 25.37 -3.11
CA ASP A 411 -10.02 25.13 -3.70
C ASP A 411 -9.00 26.21 -3.32
N GLY A 412 -8.26 25.97 -2.24
CA GLY A 412 -7.13 26.80 -1.80
C GLY A 412 -5.95 26.86 -2.77
N TYR A 413 -5.89 25.97 -3.78
CA TYR A 413 -4.86 26.05 -4.83
C TYR A 413 -5.15 27.12 -5.89
N SER A 414 -6.34 27.73 -5.89
CA SER A 414 -6.64 28.92 -6.70
C SER A 414 -5.87 30.17 -6.24
N GLN A 415 -5.49 30.25 -4.96
CA GLN A 415 -4.73 31.38 -4.41
C GLN A 415 -3.39 31.57 -5.14
N PRO A 416 -3.10 32.76 -5.69
CA PRO A 416 -1.84 33.05 -6.36
C PRO A 416 -0.59 32.62 -5.57
N GLY A 417 0.25 31.81 -6.22
CA GLY A 417 1.47 31.24 -5.64
C GLY A 417 1.28 29.92 -4.88
N ALA A 418 0.08 29.34 -4.86
CA ALA A 418 -0.13 27.98 -4.40
C ALA A 418 0.23 26.95 -5.49
N SER A 419 0.57 25.72 -5.08
CA SER A 419 0.78 24.61 -6.03
C SER A 419 0.54 23.26 -5.36
N PRO A 420 -0.19 22.33 -6.01
CA PRO A 420 -0.40 20.98 -5.47
C PRO A 420 0.90 20.19 -5.36
N ASN A 421 0.88 19.14 -4.53
CA ASN A 421 2.01 18.23 -4.42
C ASN A 421 2.31 17.53 -5.76
N THR A 422 3.59 17.44 -6.11
CA THR A 422 4.10 16.72 -7.28
C THR A 422 5.05 15.59 -6.92
N ASP A 423 5.31 15.34 -5.62
CA ASP A 423 6.25 14.33 -5.15
C ASP A 423 5.56 13.02 -4.77
N GLN A 424 6.21 11.89 -5.07
CA GLN A 424 5.66 10.55 -4.88
C GLN A 424 5.81 10.02 -3.44
N LEU A 425 6.73 10.56 -2.65
CA LEU A 425 7.03 10.09 -1.29
C LEU A 425 6.73 11.14 -0.23
N VAL A 426 6.94 12.42 -0.54
CA VAL A 426 6.67 13.54 0.38
C VAL A 426 5.50 14.40 -0.09
N SER A 427 5.12 15.40 0.69
CA SER A 427 4.32 16.54 0.21
C SER A 427 5.21 17.76 0.02
N ASN A 428 5.37 18.19 -1.23
CA ASN A 428 5.99 19.46 -1.62
C ASN A 428 4.96 20.55 -1.97
N ALA A 429 3.69 20.34 -1.61
CA ALA A 429 2.60 21.28 -1.86
C ALA A 429 2.92 22.67 -1.26
N GLN A 430 2.70 23.72 -2.05
CA GLN A 430 2.77 25.09 -1.57
C GLN A 430 1.36 25.53 -1.18
N ILE A 431 1.03 25.40 0.09
CA ILE A 431 -0.21 25.91 0.65
C ILE A 431 -0.10 27.44 0.82
N ARG A 432 -1.15 28.18 0.46
CA ARG A 432 -1.21 29.64 0.64
C ARG A 432 -2.39 30.13 1.46
N ILE A 433 -3.38 29.29 1.75
CA ILE A 433 -4.51 29.61 2.62
C ILE A 433 -4.38 28.84 3.93
N GLU A 434 -4.36 29.57 5.04
CA GLU A 434 -4.42 29.05 6.41
C GLU A 434 -5.77 29.40 7.03
N ILE A 435 -6.47 28.40 7.56
CA ILE A 435 -7.67 28.55 8.38
C ILE A 435 -7.27 28.33 9.84
N VAL A 436 -7.31 29.40 10.64
CA VAL A 436 -6.70 29.43 11.97
C VAL A 436 -7.77 29.68 13.03
N GLY A 437 -7.94 28.74 13.94
CA GLY A 437 -8.82 28.91 15.10
C GLY A 437 -8.16 29.68 16.24
N PRO A 438 -8.93 30.08 17.28
CA PRO A 438 -8.40 30.76 18.46
C PRO A 438 -7.64 29.83 19.42
N GLY A 439 -7.71 28.51 19.21
CA GLY A 439 -7.07 27.49 20.04
C GLY A 439 -7.90 26.20 20.09
N GLU A 440 -7.24 25.07 20.31
CA GLU A 440 -7.82 23.72 20.22
C GLU A 440 -8.85 23.42 21.31
N ALA A 441 -8.87 24.19 22.39
CA ALA A 441 -9.81 24.08 23.50
C ALA A 441 -11.08 24.96 23.33
N SER A 442 -11.24 25.62 22.20
CA SER A 442 -12.39 26.51 21.91
C SER A 442 -13.67 25.77 21.48
N GLU A 443 -13.58 24.46 21.23
CA GLU A 443 -14.63 23.66 20.58
C GLU A 443 -15.02 24.13 19.16
N PHE A 444 -14.24 25.04 18.55
CA PHE A 444 -14.52 25.53 17.20
C PHE A 444 -14.12 24.48 16.16
N SER A 445 -15.08 24.14 15.31
CA SER A 445 -14.87 23.35 14.10
C SER A 445 -14.75 24.33 12.91
N ALA A 446 -13.78 24.13 12.01
CA ALA A 446 -13.74 24.92 10.77
C ALA A 446 -14.84 24.42 9.81
N PHE A 447 -14.64 23.30 9.13
CA PHE A 447 -15.63 22.79 8.18
C PHE A 447 -16.50 21.70 8.81
N ARG A 448 -17.81 21.96 8.98
CA ARG A 448 -18.81 20.91 9.23
C ARG A 448 -19.57 20.66 7.92
N ILE A 449 -19.55 19.42 7.45
CA ILE A 449 -20.17 18.99 6.20
C ILE A 449 -21.27 17.98 6.55
N VAL A 450 -22.51 18.26 6.13
CA VAL A 450 -23.65 17.34 6.30
C VAL A 450 -24.26 16.89 4.97
N SER A 451 -23.90 17.55 3.86
CA SER A 451 -24.38 17.24 2.51
C SER A 451 -23.36 16.43 1.67
N PRO A 452 -23.74 15.94 0.47
CA PRO A 452 -22.89 15.06 -0.32
C PRO A 452 -22.00 15.77 -1.36
N GLY A 453 -20.94 15.08 -1.79
CA GLY A 453 -20.15 15.41 -2.98
C GLY A 453 -19.19 16.58 -2.86
N ASN A 454 -19.11 17.24 -1.71
CA ASN A 454 -18.26 18.42 -1.49
C ASN A 454 -16.77 18.07 -1.61
N THR A 455 -15.95 19.02 -2.07
CA THR A 455 -14.49 18.87 -2.16
C THR A 455 -13.80 19.98 -1.39
N ILE A 456 -12.86 19.65 -0.51
CA ILE A 456 -11.99 20.62 0.19
C ILE A 456 -10.54 20.29 -0.13
N ARG A 457 -9.80 21.27 -0.67
CA ARG A 457 -8.41 21.08 -1.12
C ARG A 457 -7.54 22.32 -0.97
N GLY A 458 -6.24 22.12 -0.79
CA GLY A 458 -5.23 23.19 -0.79
C GLY A 458 -5.23 24.12 0.43
N LEU A 459 -5.81 23.68 1.55
CA LEU A 459 -5.87 24.47 2.80
C LEU A 459 -4.94 23.92 3.88
N ALA A 460 -4.41 24.80 4.74
CA ALA A 460 -3.80 24.44 6.01
C ALA A 460 -4.75 24.80 7.17
N LEU A 461 -5.02 23.89 8.11
CA LEU A 461 -6.01 24.07 9.17
C LEU A 461 -5.42 23.74 10.55
N TYR A 462 -5.28 24.73 11.44
CA TYR A 462 -4.65 24.54 12.75
C TYR A 462 -5.26 25.46 13.83
N LYS A 463 -4.91 25.21 15.11
CA LYS A 463 -5.52 25.86 16.31
C LYS A 463 -7.04 25.75 16.39
N LEU A 464 -7.59 24.69 15.80
CA LEU A 464 -9.02 24.33 15.79
C LEU A 464 -9.23 23.05 16.58
N TRP A 465 -10.44 22.83 17.09
CA TRP A 465 -10.81 21.57 17.72
C TRP A 465 -10.87 20.47 16.66
N ARG A 466 -11.96 20.43 15.88
CA ARG A 466 -12.04 19.68 14.61
C ARG A 466 -11.67 20.61 13.46
N LYS A 467 -10.91 20.11 12.49
CA LYS A 467 -10.56 20.88 11.30
C LYS A 467 -11.62 20.63 10.23
N ILE A 468 -12.01 19.37 10.08
CA ILE A 468 -13.05 18.94 9.17
C ILE A 468 -13.91 17.88 9.89
N TRP A 469 -15.23 18.02 9.84
CA TRP A 469 -16.20 17.12 10.47
C TRP A 469 -17.28 16.77 9.44
N ILE A 470 -17.31 15.52 8.99
CA ILE A 470 -18.30 14.98 8.07
C ILE A 470 -19.32 14.19 8.91
N SER A 471 -20.58 14.60 8.92
CA SER A 471 -21.58 14.15 9.90
C SER A 471 -22.93 13.87 9.26
N GLY A 472 -23.49 12.69 9.54
CA GLY A 472 -24.83 12.28 9.12
C GLY A 472 -24.85 11.42 7.86
N GLY A 473 -25.90 10.61 7.71
CA GLY A 473 -26.06 9.67 6.59
C GLY A 473 -26.20 10.29 5.20
N ALA A 474 -26.50 11.59 5.10
CA ALA A 474 -26.50 12.34 3.84
C ALA A 474 -25.09 12.78 3.40
N ALA A 475 -24.14 12.88 4.35
CA ALA A 475 -22.78 13.33 4.13
C ALA A 475 -21.95 12.23 3.43
N THR A 476 -22.13 12.12 2.12
CA THR A 476 -21.57 11.04 1.30
C THR A 476 -20.78 11.54 0.11
N SER A 477 -19.82 10.74 -0.38
CA SER A 477 -18.99 11.08 -1.55
C SER A 477 -18.17 12.38 -1.41
N ASN A 478 -18.01 12.92 -0.20
CA ASN A 478 -17.17 14.10 0.04
C ASN A 478 -15.68 13.75 -0.09
N VAL A 479 -14.87 14.71 -0.53
CA VAL A 479 -13.47 14.54 -0.87
C VAL A 479 -12.60 15.56 -0.12
N LEU A 480 -11.62 15.09 0.63
CA LEU A 480 -10.63 15.93 1.31
C LEU A 480 -9.25 15.61 0.75
N GLU A 481 -8.66 16.47 -0.09
CA GLU A 481 -7.45 16.16 -0.86
C GLU A 481 -6.41 17.28 -0.87
N GLY A 482 -5.13 16.95 -0.74
CA GLY A 482 -4.05 17.94 -0.81
C GLY A 482 -4.06 19.00 0.30
N ASN A 483 -4.56 18.70 1.50
CA ASN A 483 -4.64 19.62 2.65
C ASN A 483 -3.59 19.35 3.72
N PHE A 484 -3.24 20.37 4.51
CA PHE A 484 -2.40 20.27 5.70
C PHE A 484 -3.28 20.40 6.95
N VAL A 485 -3.65 19.29 7.56
CA VAL A 485 -4.64 19.21 8.64
C VAL A 485 -3.97 19.02 10.00
N GLY A 486 -4.01 20.07 10.81
CA GLY A 486 -3.37 20.15 12.12
C GLY A 486 -2.03 20.87 12.14
N THR A 487 -1.56 21.34 10.99
CA THR A 487 -0.32 22.10 10.86
C THR A 487 -0.51 23.38 10.04
N ASP A 488 0.50 24.26 10.04
CA ASP A 488 0.52 25.53 9.29
C ASP A 488 0.95 25.29 7.84
N ALA A 489 0.93 26.32 6.99
CA ALA A 489 1.30 26.18 5.57
C ALA A 489 2.78 25.81 5.35
N ALA A 490 3.63 25.92 6.38
CA ALA A 490 5.01 25.46 6.36
C ALA A 490 5.18 24.00 6.83
N GLY A 491 4.13 23.38 7.37
CA GLY A 491 4.18 22.04 7.96
C GLY A 491 4.91 21.96 9.30
N THR A 492 4.99 23.08 10.03
CA THR A 492 5.80 23.20 11.26
C THR A 492 4.99 23.31 12.55
N TYR A 493 3.73 23.74 12.49
CA TYR A 493 2.88 23.83 13.67
C TYR A 493 2.64 22.44 14.29
N LEU A 494 2.82 22.37 15.60
CA LEU A 494 2.56 21.23 16.47
C LEU A 494 1.87 21.74 17.72
N THR A 495 0.69 21.19 18.03
CA THR A 495 0.05 21.53 19.30
C THR A 495 0.85 20.97 20.50
N SER A 496 0.95 21.75 21.57
CA SER A 496 1.68 21.36 22.79
C SER A 496 0.81 20.58 23.79
N ARG A 497 -0.49 20.44 23.52
CA ARG A 497 -1.48 19.88 24.44
C ARG A 497 -2.25 18.72 23.81
N ARG A 498 -2.25 17.57 24.50
CA ARG A 498 -3.21 16.50 24.28
C ARG A 498 -4.59 16.89 24.82
N ILE A 499 -5.65 16.54 24.08
CA ILE A 499 -7.04 16.65 24.53
C ILE A 499 -7.64 15.26 24.50
N ASP A 500 -8.01 14.72 25.66
CA ASP A 500 -8.43 13.33 25.86
C ASP A 500 -9.87 13.02 25.38
N SER A 501 -10.54 13.98 24.75
CA SER A 501 -11.82 13.75 24.07
C SER A 501 -11.58 13.00 22.76
N ALA A 502 -12.21 11.84 22.58
CA ALA A 502 -12.09 11.02 21.36
C ALA A 502 -12.74 11.73 20.15
N TYR A 503 -11.95 12.57 19.47
CA TYR A 503 -12.34 13.38 18.33
C TYR A 503 -11.12 13.63 17.43
N GLY A 504 -11.27 13.30 16.15
CA GLY A 504 -10.23 13.47 15.15
C GLY A 504 -10.09 14.90 14.65
N ALA A 505 -8.93 15.20 14.07
CA ALA A 505 -8.74 16.40 13.28
C ALA A 505 -9.65 16.38 12.04
N ILE A 506 -9.75 15.21 11.41
CA ILE A 506 -10.81 14.82 10.48
C ILE A 506 -11.72 13.83 11.22
N GLU A 507 -12.96 14.23 11.50
CA GLU A 507 -13.97 13.39 12.14
C GLU A 507 -14.98 12.93 11.10
N LEU A 508 -15.26 11.62 11.04
CA LEU A 508 -16.42 11.06 10.34
C LEU A 508 -17.40 10.50 11.38
N ASP A 509 -18.68 10.84 11.23
CA ASP A 509 -19.65 10.70 12.30
C ASP A 509 -21.08 10.43 11.81
N ASP A 510 -21.89 9.84 12.69
CA ASP A 510 -23.34 9.61 12.54
C ASP A 510 -23.76 9.03 11.18
N GLY A 511 -22.99 8.06 10.68
CA GLY A 511 -23.29 7.31 9.46
C GLY A 511 -22.71 7.89 8.17
N ALA A 512 -21.81 8.87 8.24
CA ALA A 512 -21.10 9.40 7.07
C ALA A 512 -20.43 8.27 6.26
N SER A 513 -20.70 8.22 4.95
CA SER A 513 -20.33 7.04 4.14
C SER A 513 -19.89 7.35 2.71
N GLY A 514 -18.99 6.52 2.16
CA GLY A 514 -18.47 6.70 0.80
C GLY A 514 -17.57 7.92 0.60
N ASN A 515 -17.11 8.57 1.68
CA ASN A 515 -16.24 9.74 1.61
C ASN A 515 -14.77 9.33 1.37
N ARG A 516 -13.97 10.23 0.81
CA ARG A 516 -12.55 10.01 0.48
C ARG A 516 -11.65 11.04 1.18
N VAL A 517 -10.64 10.54 1.90
CA VAL A 517 -9.55 11.36 2.44
C VAL A 517 -8.27 11.02 1.68
N GLY A 518 -7.88 11.95 0.83
CA GLY A 518 -6.81 11.89 -0.17
C GLY A 518 -7.31 11.41 -1.53
N GLY A 519 -6.42 10.84 -2.34
CA GLY A 519 -6.73 10.38 -3.70
C GLY A 519 -5.48 9.82 -4.37
N THR A 520 -5.63 9.18 -5.53
CA THR A 520 -4.52 8.43 -6.16
C THR A 520 -3.52 9.30 -6.90
N ALA A 521 -3.83 10.57 -7.18
CA ALA A 521 -2.87 11.50 -7.77
C ALA A 521 -1.96 12.10 -6.71
N LEU A 522 -0.72 12.46 -7.08
CA LEU A 522 0.24 13.06 -6.15
C LEU A 522 -0.29 14.35 -5.51
N ALA A 523 -1.06 15.12 -6.27
CA ALA A 523 -1.74 16.34 -5.83
C ALA A 523 -2.67 16.13 -4.62
N ASP A 524 -3.19 14.92 -4.45
CA ASP A 524 -4.27 14.62 -3.51
C ASP A 524 -3.74 14.33 -2.10
N ARG A 525 -2.41 14.26 -1.92
CA ARG A 525 -1.73 13.91 -0.66
C ARG A 525 -2.03 14.91 0.46
N ASN A 526 -2.81 14.50 1.46
CA ASN A 526 -2.93 15.27 2.71
C ASN A 526 -1.74 15.00 3.65
N VAL A 527 -1.44 15.97 4.51
CA VAL A 527 -0.59 15.83 5.70
C VAL A 527 -1.49 16.04 6.92
N ILE A 528 -1.64 15.03 7.79
CA ILE A 528 -2.60 15.02 8.91
C ILE A 528 -1.81 14.78 10.21
N SER A 529 -1.32 15.87 10.78
CA SER A 529 -0.24 15.85 11.75
C SER A 529 -0.37 17.03 12.73
N GLY A 530 0.26 16.93 13.90
CA GLY A 530 0.28 18.02 14.89
C GLY A 530 -1.00 18.18 15.72
N ASN A 531 -1.95 17.23 15.66
CA ASN A 531 -3.28 17.38 16.26
C ASN A 531 -3.37 16.94 17.73
N PRO A 532 -4.28 17.55 18.53
CA PRO A 532 -4.41 17.31 19.97
C PRO A 532 -5.13 15.99 20.33
N GLY A 533 -5.88 15.43 19.39
CA GLY A 533 -6.60 14.17 19.47
C GLY A 533 -6.04 13.14 18.48
N GLU A 534 -6.93 12.41 17.82
CA GLU A 534 -6.62 11.57 16.68
C GLU A 534 -6.32 12.40 15.40
N GLY A 535 -5.60 11.81 14.44
CA GLY A 535 -5.49 12.39 13.09
C GLY A 535 -6.81 12.28 12.33
N ILE A 536 -7.29 11.05 12.16
CA ILE A 536 -8.60 10.71 11.58
C ILE A 536 -9.36 9.84 12.59
N HIS A 537 -10.64 10.12 12.81
CA HIS A 537 -11.49 9.33 13.71
C HIS A 537 -12.83 9.04 13.05
N LEU A 538 -13.30 7.80 13.17
CA LEU A 538 -14.59 7.34 12.69
C LEU A 538 -15.39 6.78 13.87
N ARG A 539 -16.52 7.41 14.22
CA ARG A 539 -17.46 6.90 15.25
C ARG A 539 -18.90 6.88 14.75
N SER A 540 -19.75 6.02 15.32
CA SER A 540 -21.17 5.89 14.94
C SER A 540 -21.40 5.37 13.50
N LYS A 541 -20.91 4.16 13.19
CA LYS A 541 -21.28 3.38 11.98
C LYS A 541 -20.93 4.02 10.62
N ASN A 542 -19.77 4.64 10.48
CA ASN A 542 -19.31 5.18 9.19
C ASN A 542 -18.87 4.06 8.25
N ASN A 543 -19.34 4.05 7.01
CA ASN A 543 -19.16 2.92 6.11
C ASN A 543 -18.60 3.28 4.74
N ASN A 544 -17.88 2.35 4.10
CA ASN A 544 -17.38 2.49 2.73
C ASN A 544 -16.48 3.71 2.46
N ASN A 545 -15.92 4.34 3.50
CA ASN A 545 -15.03 5.48 3.35
C ASN A 545 -13.61 5.02 2.96
N ARG A 546 -12.88 5.83 2.19
CA ARG A 546 -11.54 5.50 1.66
C ARG A 546 -10.49 6.51 2.14
N PHE A 547 -9.44 6.00 2.77
CA PHE A 547 -8.33 6.79 3.32
C PHE A 547 -7.06 6.39 2.57
N VAL A 548 -6.59 7.22 1.64
CA VAL A 548 -5.48 6.90 0.72
C VAL A 548 -4.54 8.07 0.55
N ASN A 549 -3.26 7.80 0.28
CA ASN A 549 -2.26 8.83 -0.03
C ASN A 549 -1.95 9.86 1.08
N ASN A 550 -2.23 9.56 2.35
CA ASN A 550 -2.03 10.52 3.45
C ASN A 550 -0.68 10.30 4.17
N ILE A 551 -0.02 11.39 4.57
CA ILE A 551 1.06 11.37 5.59
C ILE A 551 0.42 11.73 6.93
N ILE A 552 0.56 10.88 7.95
CA ILE A 552 -0.16 11.02 9.22
C ILE A 552 0.80 10.88 10.41
N GLY A 553 0.99 11.97 11.15
CA GLY A 553 1.84 12.07 12.35
C GLY A 553 3.32 12.40 12.10
N LEU A 554 3.67 12.74 10.85
CA LEU A 554 4.98 13.22 10.41
C LEU A 554 4.90 14.62 9.77
N ASP A 555 6.04 15.30 9.63
CA ASP A 555 6.15 16.51 8.80
C ASP A 555 5.84 16.21 7.31
N PRO A 556 5.58 17.23 6.46
CA PRO A 556 5.28 17.00 5.04
C PRO A 556 6.37 16.21 4.30
N GLN A 557 7.62 16.29 4.78
CA GLN A 557 8.78 15.57 4.25
C GLN A 557 8.83 14.09 4.70
N GLY A 558 7.98 13.65 5.62
CA GLY A 558 8.00 12.29 6.17
C GLY A 558 9.27 11.95 6.97
N THR A 559 10.05 12.96 7.38
CA THR A 559 11.36 12.78 8.03
C THR A 559 11.34 13.05 9.52
N LYS A 560 10.45 13.93 10.00
CA LYS A 560 10.35 14.29 11.41
C LYS A 560 8.98 13.92 11.96
N ARG A 561 8.98 13.55 13.23
CA ARG A 561 7.77 13.33 14.01
C ARG A 561 7.03 14.66 14.22
N LEU A 562 5.78 14.71 13.80
CA LEU A 562 4.85 15.82 14.03
C LEU A 562 3.55 15.24 14.58
N GLN A 563 3.60 14.77 15.82
CA GLN A 563 2.64 13.78 16.31
C GLN A 563 1.19 14.26 16.30
N ASN A 564 0.26 13.36 15.99
CA ASN A 564 -1.07 13.42 16.59
C ASN A 564 -0.98 12.83 18.00
N TRP A 565 -1.64 13.47 18.96
CA TRP A 565 -1.47 13.18 20.38
C TRP A 565 -2.20 11.93 20.88
N ILE A 566 -3.04 11.34 20.04
CA ILE A 566 -3.67 10.04 20.32
C ILE A 566 -3.34 9.06 19.18
N HIS A 567 -4.33 8.60 18.40
CA HIS A 567 -4.13 7.64 17.30
C HIS A 567 -3.87 8.37 15.97
N GLY A 568 -3.20 7.71 15.02
CA GLY A 568 -3.12 8.24 13.65
C GLY A 568 -4.49 8.17 12.96
N ILE A 569 -5.09 6.98 12.98
CA ILE A 569 -6.46 6.70 12.54
C ILE A 569 -7.12 5.78 13.59
N ASP A 570 -8.35 6.08 14.02
CA ASP A 570 -9.17 5.16 14.83
C ASP A 570 -10.51 4.84 14.14
N PHE A 571 -10.78 3.54 13.99
CA PHE A 571 -12.04 3.00 13.49
C PHE A 571 -12.87 2.46 14.66
N ASN A 572 -13.92 3.17 15.01
CA ASN A 572 -14.66 2.99 16.25
C ASN A 572 -16.17 2.78 16.01
N PHE A 573 -16.86 2.25 17.02
CA PHE A 573 -18.33 2.10 17.13
C PHE A 573 -19.05 1.63 15.84
N GLY A 574 -18.73 0.42 15.40
CA GLY A 574 -19.44 -0.27 14.30
C GLY A 574 -19.14 0.22 12.87
N SER A 575 -18.13 1.08 12.68
CA SER A 575 -17.70 1.56 11.36
C SER A 575 -17.18 0.41 10.47
N SER A 576 -17.81 0.15 9.32
CA SER A 576 -17.63 -1.08 8.53
C SER A 576 -17.28 -0.84 7.05
N TYR A 577 -16.61 -1.80 6.40
CA TYR A 577 -16.26 -1.74 4.96
C TYR A 577 -15.41 -0.52 4.53
N ASN A 578 -14.79 0.17 5.48
CA ASN A 578 -13.86 1.27 5.18
C ASN A 578 -12.54 0.70 4.65
N VAL A 579 -11.88 1.44 3.76
CA VAL A 579 -10.61 1.03 3.14
C VAL A 579 -9.50 1.99 3.53
N LEU A 580 -8.50 1.47 4.23
CA LEU A 580 -7.26 2.17 4.53
C LEU A 580 -6.15 1.72 3.57
N GLY A 581 -5.68 2.65 2.75
CA GLY A 581 -4.69 2.40 1.72
C GLY A 581 -5.27 1.68 0.51
N GLY A 582 -4.40 1.02 -0.22
CA GLY A 582 -4.77 0.23 -1.39
C GLY A 582 -3.57 -0.51 -1.95
N VAL A 583 -3.76 -1.17 -3.09
CA VAL A 583 -2.70 -1.93 -3.75
C VAL A 583 -1.80 -1.03 -4.58
N GLU A 584 -2.31 0.10 -5.08
CA GLU A 584 -1.59 0.93 -6.03
C GLU A 584 -0.65 1.94 -5.33
N PRO A 585 0.43 2.39 -5.99
CA PRO A 585 1.41 3.37 -5.50
C PRO A 585 0.81 4.64 -4.90
N GLY A 586 -0.13 5.25 -5.62
CA GLY A 586 -0.82 6.46 -5.21
C GLY A 586 -1.82 6.24 -4.07
N GLU A 587 -2.04 5.00 -3.62
CA GLU A 587 -3.01 4.71 -2.55
C GLU A 587 -2.36 4.61 -1.16
N ARG A 588 -1.02 4.54 -1.10
CA ARG A 588 -0.27 4.28 0.13
C ARG A 588 -0.39 5.44 1.13
N ASN A 589 -0.72 5.12 2.38
CA ASN A 589 -0.58 6.05 3.50
C ASN A 589 0.73 5.80 4.23
N VAL A 590 1.33 6.86 4.77
CA VAL A 590 2.44 6.80 5.73
C VAL A 590 1.88 7.19 7.09
N VAL A 591 1.78 6.23 8.02
CA VAL A 591 1.19 6.46 9.35
C VAL A 591 2.24 6.15 10.42
N SER A 592 2.82 7.19 11.02
CA SER A 592 3.95 7.08 11.95
C SER A 592 4.02 8.30 12.88
N GLY A 593 4.85 8.27 13.92
CA GLY A 593 5.07 9.42 14.80
C GLY A 593 3.93 9.77 15.77
N ASN A 594 2.72 9.21 15.61
CA ASN A 594 1.60 9.35 16.56
C ASN A 594 1.99 8.88 17.99
N ILE A 595 1.32 9.38 19.03
CA ILE A 595 1.62 9.03 20.44
C ILE A 595 1.17 7.61 20.80
N ARG A 596 0.00 7.17 20.33
CA ARG A 596 -0.54 5.82 20.53
C ARG A 596 -0.45 5.01 19.22
N SER A 597 -1.44 4.15 18.96
CA SER A 597 -1.55 3.32 17.76
C SER A 597 -1.48 4.17 16.48
N GLY A 598 -0.70 3.74 15.49
CA GLY A 598 -0.76 4.34 14.16
C GLY A 598 -2.16 4.18 13.54
N VAL A 599 -2.67 2.96 13.59
CA VAL A 599 -4.05 2.61 13.24
C VAL A 599 -4.65 1.82 14.39
N GLU A 600 -5.85 2.19 14.82
CA GLU A 600 -6.66 1.46 15.78
C GLU A 600 -7.97 1.00 15.14
N VAL A 601 -8.42 -0.19 15.50
CA VAL A 601 -9.73 -0.75 15.12
C VAL A 601 -10.33 -1.30 16.40
N SER A 602 -11.39 -0.67 16.90
CA SER A 602 -11.86 -0.82 18.27
C SER A 602 -13.40 -0.79 18.40
N HIS A 603 -13.91 -1.26 19.54
CA HIS A 603 -15.33 -1.17 19.95
C HIS A 603 -16.36 -1.51 18.86
N GLY A 604 -16.24 -2.72 18.29
CA GLY A 604 -17.16 -3.27 17.28
C GLY A 604 -18.52 -3.72 17.85
#